data_AF-A0A1I1PJB0-F1
#
_entry.id   AF-A0A1I1PJB0-F1
#
_cell.length_a   1.000
_cell.length_b   1.000
_cell.length_c   1.000
_cell.angle_alpha   90.00
_cell.angle_beta   90.00
_cell.angle_gamma   90.00
#
_symmetry.space_group_name_H-M   'P 1'
#
loop_
_entity.id
_entity.type
_entity.pdbx_description
1 polymer ?
#
loop_
_entity_poly.entity_id
_entity_poly.type
_entity_poly.pdbx_seq_one_letter_code
_entity_poly.pdbx_strand_id
1 'polypeptide(L)'
;MKVSEVLNYIPKAELERLSLEYKVEYQVKKLDRQIIFQLLLFSMLNVRENSLRIMEEFYHSLAFKNIANNSFKEVKYNLIRHRLVAINPDHFEAIFNSCLAQFQAKYLEEKQNVISFDSTMVTI
;
A
#
# COMPACT_ATOMS: atom_id res chain seq x y z
N MET A 1 -9.40 -12.87 5.08
CA MET A 1 -9.25 -11.42 5.32
C MET A 1 -9.50 -10.71 4.00
N LYS A 2 -10.46 -9.78 3.94
CA LYS A 2 -10.81 -9.06 2.70
C LYS A 2 -9.81 -7.92 2.49
N VAL A 3 -9.47 -7.64 1.23
CA VAL A 3 -8.52 -6.58 0.86
C VAL A 3 -8.94 -5.20 1.37
N SER A 4 -10.24 -4.93 1.39
CA SER A 4 -10.82 -3.72 1.99
C SER A 4 -10.56 -3.61 3.49
N GLU A 5 -10.52 -4.74 4.22
CA GLU A 5 -10.20 -4.74 5.65
C GLU A 5 -8.74 -4.39 5.86
N VAL A 6 -7.83 -4.96 5.06
CA VAL A 6 -6.38 -4.64 5.09
C VAL A 6 -6.14 -3.16 4.84
N LEU A 7 -6.80 -2.61 3.81
CA LEU A 7 -6.62 -1.23 3.41
C LEU A 7 -7.23 -0.23 4.42
N ASN A 8 -8.20 -0.68 5.24
CA ASN A 8 -8.76 0.11 6.34
C ASN A 8 -7.84 0.16 7.58
N TYR A 9 -6.88 -0.75 7.71
CA TYR A 9 -5.86 -0.67 8.77
C TYR A 9 -4.78 0.37 8.46
N ILE A 10 -4.70 0.86 7.21
CA ILE A 10 -3.78 1.92 6.87
C ILE A 10 -4.40 3.26 7.34
N PRO A 11 -3.77 3.96 8.27
CA PRO A 11 -4.36 5.16 8.86
C PRO A 11 -4.29 6.28 7.83
N LYS A 12 -5.46 6.68 7.32
CA LYS A 12 -5.57 7.72 6.27
C LYS A 12 -4.93 9.05 6.71
N ALA A 13 -5.08 9.42 7.99
CA ALA A 13 -4.47 10.62 8.56
C ALA A 13 -2.93 10.54 8.61
N GLU A 14 -2.36 9.34 8.81
CA GLU A 14 -0.90 9.16 8.76
C GLU A 14 -0.37 9.15 7.34
N LEU A 15 -1.11 8.59 6.38
CA LEU A 15 -0.76 8.73 4.97
C LEU A 15 -0.73 10.20 4.53
N GLU A 16 -1.67 11.01 5.01
CA GLU A 16 -1.68 12.46 4.78
C GLU A 16 -0.50 13.16 5.47
N ARG A 17 -0.18 12.81 6.73
CA ARG A 17 0.96 13.37 7.47
C ARG A 17 2.30 13.03 6.83
N LEU A 18 2.52 11.77 6.46
CA LEU A 18 3.72 11.31 5.76
C LEU A 18 3.83 11.97 4.38
N SER A 19 2.70 12.21 3.71
CA SER A 19 2.70 12.97 2.46
C SER A 19 3.21 14.41 2.64
N LEU A 20 2.85 15.08 3.74
CA LEU A 20 3.35 16.43 4.05
C LEU A 20 4.84 16.43 4.42
N GLU A 21 5.30 15.43 5.17
CA GLU A 21 6.67 15.32 5.69
C GLU A 21 7.70 15.05 4.57
N TYR A 22 7.36 14.19 3.62
CA TYR A 22 8.26 13.83 2.50
C TYR A 22 8.20 14.80 1.30
N LYS A 23 7.74 16.05 1.51
CA LYS A 23 7.52 17.06 0.46
C LYS A 23 6.82 16.45 -0.75
N VAL A 24 5.62 15.88 -0.54
CA VAL A 24 4.77 15.47 -1.66
C VAL A 24 4.51 16.70 -2.52
N GLU A 25 5.11 16.70 -3.70
CA GLU A 25 4.82 17.66 -4.75
C GLU A 25 3.31 17.85 -4.86
N TYR A 26 2.84 19.00 -4.37
CA TYR A 26 1.49 19.53 -4.47
C TYR A 26 1.05 19.75 -5.95
N GLN A 27 1.83 19.27 -6.92
CA GLN A 27 1.76 19.70 -8.31
C GLN A 27 1.49 18.63 -9.37
N VAL A 28 1.09 17.40 -9.03
CA VAL A 28 0.61 16.49 -10.10
C VAL A 28 -0.67 15.74 -9.74
N LYS A 29 -1.80 16.42 -10.02
CA LYS A 29 -3.21 15.98 -10.05
C LYS A 29 -3.52 14.72 -10.92
N LYS A 30 -2.61 13.76 -11.09
CA LYS A 30 -2.82 12.61 -11.99
C LYS A 30 -2.49 11.23 -11.43
N LEU A 31 -1.60 11.08 -10.44
CA LEU A 31 -1.33 9.78 -9.81
C LEU A 31 -0.51 9.98 -8.52
N ASP A 32 -1.19 10.08 -7.38
CA ASP A 32 -0.57 10.31 -6.08
C ASP A 32 0.23 9.08 -5.62
N ARG A 33 1.33 9.28 -4.87
CA ARG A 33 2.16 8.20 -4.30
C ARG A 33 1.34 7.30 -3.39
N GLN A 34 0.38 7.88 -2.66
CA GLN A 34 -0.58 7.14 -1.85
C GLN A 34 -1.42 6.17 -2.72
N ILE A 35 -1.90 6.62 -3.87
CA ILE A 35 -2.69 5.79 -4.80
C ILE A 35 -1.83 4.67 -5.38
N ILE A 36 -0.57 4.96 -5.71
CA ILE A 36 0.39 3.94 -6.19
C ILE A 36 0.65 2.88 -5.11
N PHE A 37 0.83 3.30 -3.85
CA PHE A 37 1.02 2.37 -2.75
C PHE A 37 -0.22 1.49 -2.51
N GLN A 38 -1.40 2.10 -2.48
CA GLN A 38 -2.67 1.36 -2.37
C GLN A 38 -2.84 0.38 -3.53
N LEU A 39 -2.48 0.78 -4.75
CA LEU A 39 -2.53 -0.08 -5.93
C LEU A 39 -1.57 -1.26 -5.81
N LEU A 40 -0.34 -1.01 -5.37
CA LEU A 40 0.66 -2.04 -5.13
C LEU A 40 0.17 -3.05 -4.11
N LEU A 41 -0.31 -2.60 -2.96
CA LEU A 41 -0.83 -3.48 -1.92
C LEU A 41 -2.07 -4.24 -2.39
N PHE A 42 -3.01 -3.55 -3.04
CA PHE A 42 -4.20 -4.17 -3.61
C PHE A 42 -3.82 -5.28 -4.59
N SER A 43 -2.87 -5.04 -5.49
CA SER A 43 -2.42 -6.04 -6.44
C SER A 43 -1.74 -7.24 -5.77
N MET A 44 -0.85 -7.02 -4.79
CA MET A 44 -0.17 -8.09 -4.04
C MET A 44 -1.15 -8.98 -3.25
N LEU A 45 -2.28 -8.44 -2.80
CA LEU A 45 -3.28 -9.19 -2.06
C LEU A 45 -4.24 -9.99 -2.95
N ASN A 46 -4.39 -9.61 -4.23
CA ASN A 46 -5.34 -10.23 -5.14
C ASN A 46 -4.70 -11.23 -6.11
N VAL A 47 -3.39 -11.14 -6.37
CA VAL A 47 -2.68 -12.07 -7.28
C VAL A 47 -1.39 -12.58 -6.67
N ARG A 48 -1.00 -13.82 -7.03
CA ARG A 48 0.30 -14.39 -6.66
C ARG A 48 1.46 -13.76 -7.43
N GLU A 49 1.26 -13.55 -8.73
CA GLU A 49 2.26 -12.94 -9.60
C GLU A 49 1.78 -11.57 -10.03
N ASN A 50 2.44 -10.53 -9.51
CA ASN A 50 2.09 -9.17 -9.82
C ASN A 50 2.92 -8.63 -11.00
N SER A 51 2.28 -7.89 -11.89
CA SER A 51 2.95 -7.23 -13.02
C SER A 51 2.40 -5.82 -13.21
N LEU A 52 3.16 -4.96 -13.89
CA LEU A 52 2.71 -3.59 -14.18
C LEU A 52 1.42 -3.55 -15.02
N ARG A 53 1.17 -4.58 -15.84
CA ARG A 53 -0.09 -4.70 -16.60
C ARG A 53 -1.26 -5.12 -15.71
N ILE A 54 -1.04 -6.04 -14.79
CA ILE A 54 -2.04 -6.42 -13.78
C ILE A 54 -2.38 -5.21 -12.89
N MET A 55 -1.37 -4.42 -12.51
CA MET A 55 -1.60 -3.17 -11.77
C MET A 55 -2.39 -2.15 -12.60
N GLU A 56 -2.16 -2.05 -13.91
CA GLU A 56 -2.98 -1.21 -14.81
C GLU A 56 -4.45 -1.68 -14.82
N GLU A 57 -4.69 -2.98 -15.03
CA GLU A 57 -6.04 -3.55 -14.98
C GLU A 57 -6.73 -3.31 -13.63
N PHE A 58 -6.00 -3.49 -12.52
CA PHE A 58 -6.52 -3.21 -11.20
C PHE A 58 -6.84 -1.73 -10.99
N TYR A 59 -5.99 -0.83 -11.50
CA TYR A 59 -6.26 0.60 -11.42
C TYR A 59 -7.57 0.98 -12.11
N HIS A 60 -7.90 0.31 -13.22
CA HIS A 60 -9.17 0.51 -13.93
C HIS A 60 -10.34 -0.30 -13.35
N SER A 61 -10.09 -1.24 -12.43
CA SER A 61 -11.13 -2.04 -11.80
C SER A 61 -12.05 -1.21 -10.89
N LEU A 62 -13.33 -1.57 -10.83
CA LEU A 62 -14.29 -0.94 -9.92
C LEU A 62 -13.92 -1.18 -8.45
N ALA A 63 -13.38 -2.37 -8.15
CA ALA A 63 -12.98 -2.75 -6.80
C ALA A 63 -11.91 -1.81 -6.23
N PHE A 64 -10.86 -1.52 -7.00
CA PHE A 64 -9.81 -0.60 -6.57
C PHE A 64 -10.33 0.85 -6.45
N LYS A 65 -11.18 1.29 -7.38
CA LYS A 65 -11.73 2.66 -7.38
C LYS A 65 -12.52 2.98 -6.13
N ASN A 66 -13.33 2.03 -5.64
CA ASN A 66 -14.09 2.18 -4.40
C ASN A 66 -13.18 2.37 -3.17
N ILE A 67 -11.96 1.83 -3.23
CA ILE A 67 -11.00 1.90 -2.12
C ILE A 67 -10.16 3.18 -2.21
N ALA A 68 -9.67 3.51 -3.40
CA ALA A 68 -8.76 4.63 -3.62
C ALA A 68 -9.46 5.99 -3.69
N ASN A 69 -10.80 6.01 -3.79
CA ASN A 69 -11.61 7.22 -3.94
C ASN A 69 -11.08 8.18 -5.03
N ASN A 70 -10.53 7.63 -6.11
CA ASN A 70 -9.81 8.35 -7.15
C ASN A 70 -10.69 8.57 -8.39
N SER A 71 -10.47 9.68 -9.10
CA SER A 71 -11.08 9.99 -10.39
C SER A 71 -10.52 9.10 -11.52
N PHE A 72 -11.39 8.68 -12.44
CA PHE A 72 -11.13 7.79 -13.58
C PHE A 72 -10.24 8.42 -14.67
N LYS A 73 -9.07 8.97 -14.34
CA LYS A 73 -8.08 9.31 -15.38
C LYS A 73 -7.42 8.03 -15.84
N GLU A 74 -7.41 7.77 -17.14
CA GLU A 74 -6.68 6.64 -17.71
C GLU A 74 -5.20 6.72 -17.33
N VAL A 75 -4.73 5.68 -16.65
CA VAL A 75 -3.33 5.47 -16.30
C VAL A 75 -2.85 4.23 -17.02
N LYS A 76 -1.67 4.31 -17.66
CA LYS A 76 -1.02 3.17 -18.32
C LYS A 76 0.11 2.60 -17.46
N TYR A 77 0.47 1.35 -17.69
CA TYR A 77 1.55 0.65 -16.98
C TYR A 77 2.88 1.43 -16.94
N ASN A 78 3.22 2.16 -18.01
CA ASN A 78 4.45 2.97 -18.07
C ASN A 78 4.45 4.12 -17.05
N LEU A 79 3.28 4.73 -16.80
CA LEU A 79 3.15 5.77 -15.79
C LEU A 79 3.25 5.17 -14.39
N ILE A 80 2.64 4.00 -14.16
CA ILE A 80 2.76 3.25 -12.90
C ILE A 80 4.24 2.93 -12.63
N ARG A 81 4.95 2.40 -13.64
CA ARG A 81 6.39 2.13 -13.55
C ARG A 81 7.18 3.37 -13.18
N HIS A 82 6.97 4.47 -13.90
CA HIS A 82 7.68 5.73 -13.65
C HIS A 82 7.46 6.20 -12.22
N ARG A 83 6.24 6.09 -11.69
CA ARG A 83 5.94 6.48 -10.31
C ARG A 83 6.60 5.56 -9.29
N LEU A 84 6.52 4.23 -9.48
CA LEU A 84 7.16 3.27 -8.56
C LEU A 84 8.67 3.51 -8.47
N VAL A 85 9.34 3.73 -9.59
CA VAL A 85 10.79 4.01 -9.62
C VAL A 85 11.14 5.36 -8.98
N ALA A 86 10.24 6.34 -9.04
CA ALA A 86 10.47 7.69 -8.51
C ALA A 86 10.12 7.85 -7.02
N ILE A 87 9.45 6.87 -6.39
CA ILE A 87 9.14 6.91 -4.96
C ILE A 87 10.39 6.55 -4.17
N ASN A 88 10.77 7.38 -3.20
CA ASN A 88 11.83 7.05 -2.25
C ASN A 88 11.41 5.82 -1.43
N PRO A 89 12.21 4.73 -1.39
CA PRO A 89 11.95 3.58 -0.52
C PRO A 89 11.65 3.92 0.94
N ASP A 90 12.29 4.96 1.50
CA ASP A 90 12.09 5.41 2.89
C ASP A 90 10.61 5.75 3.17
N HIS A 91 9.86 6.17 2.14
CA HIS A 91 8.44 6.45 2.25
C HIS A 91 7.63 5.17 2.52
N PHE A 92 7.97 4.06 1.87
CA PHE A 92 7.31 2.77 2.13
C PHE A 92 7.67 2.23 3.51
N GLU A 93 8.93 2.41 3.92
CA GLU A 93 9.39 2.04 5.26
C GLU A 93 8.64 2.83 6.34
N ALA A 94 8.47 4.14 6.18
CA ALA A 94 7.72 4.97 7.11
C ALA A 94 6.25 4.54 7.23
N ILE A 95 5.61 4.21 6.10
CA ILE A 95 4.24 3.67 6.11
C ILE A 95 4.19 2.33 6.86
N PHE A 96 5.13 1.43 6.57
CA PHE A 96 5.21 0.13 7.22
C PHE A 96 5.38 0.27 8.73
N ASN A 97 6.34 1.10 9.17
CA ASN A 97 6.62 1.33 10.59
C ASN A 97 5.42 1.97 11.30
N SER A 98 4.71 2.90 10.65
CA SER A 98 3.49 3.49 11.19
C SER A 98 2.37 2.46 11.36
N CYS A 99 2.16 1.60 10.36
CA CYS A 99 1.19 0.51 10.46
C CYS A 99 1.60 -0.46 11.58
N LEU A 100 2.87 -0.88 11.61
CA LEU A 100 3.41 -1.79 12.61
C LEU A 100 3.20 -1.24 14.03
N ALA A 101 3.58 0.00 14.29
CA ALA A 101 3.41 0.63 15.59
C ALA A 101 1.95 0.62 16.06
N GLN A 102 0.99 0.85 15.17
CA GLN A 102 -0.44 0.79 15.51
C GLN A 102 -0.93 -0.62 15.77
N PHE A 103 -0.46 -1.60 14.99
CA PHE A 103 -0.75 -3.01 15.25
C PHE A 103 -0.16 -3.47 16.58
N GLN A 104 1.08 -3.09 16.88
CA GLN A 104 1.74 -3.40 18.15
C GLN A 104 0.94 -2.81 19.33
N ALA A 105 0.61 -1.52 19.28
CA ALA A 105 -0.17 -0.87 20.34
C ALA A 105 -1.57 -1.47 20.54
N LYS A 106 -2.18 -2.02 19.49
CA LYS A 106 -3.54 -2.55 19.54
C LYS A 106 -3.62 -4.04 19.88
N TYR A 107 -2.61 -4.82 19.54
CA TYR A 107 -2.67 -6.29 19.60
C TYR A 107 -1.52 -6.96 20.34
N LEU A 108 -0.38 -6.28 20.57
CA LEU A 108 0.72 -6.84 21.35
C LEU A 108 0.70 -6.22 22.75
N GLU A 109 0.11 -6.93 23.70
CA GLU A 109 0.45 -6.72 25.11
C GLU A 109 1.90 -7.18 25.35
N GLU A 110 2.66 -6.50 26.22
CA GLU A 110 4.09 -6.76 26.51
C GLU A 110 4.44 -8.24 26.81
N LYS A 111 3.45 -9.08 27.14
CA LYS A 111 3.63 -10.53 27.37
C LYS A 111 3.64 -11.39 26.11
N GLN A 112 3.18 -10.89 24.97
CA GLN A 112 3.24 -11.61 23.70
C GLN A 112 4.55 -11.27 22.97
N ASN A 113 5.67 -11.53 23.65
CA ASN A 113 6.97 -11.52 23.00
C ASN A 113 6.94 -12.53 21.86
N VAL A 114 7.25 -12.03 20.67
CA VAL A 114 7.34 -12.75 19.40
C VAL A 114 7.97 -14.12 19.62
N ILE A 115 7.16 -15.18 19.49
CA ILE A 115 7.69 -16.54 19.34
C ILE A 115 8.32 -16.55 17.95
N SER A 116 9.64 -16.69 17.87
CA SER A 116 10.35 -16.74 16.60
C SER A 116 9.74 -17.83 15.72
N PHE A 117 9.15 -17.44 14.59
CA PHE A 117 8.71 -18.39 13.58
C PHE A 117 9.86 -18.63 12.60
N ASP A 118 10.35 -19.86 12.55
CA ASP A 118 11.28 -20.31 11.52
C ASP A 118 10.54 -20.51 10.19
N SER A 119 11.15 -20.07 9.10
CA SER A 119 10.54 -20.02 7.75
C SER A 119 10.45 -21.41 7.07
N THR A 120 10.59 -22.49 7.85
CA THR A 120 10.65 -23.88 7.36
C THR A 120 9.35 -24.67 7.52
N MET A 121 8.28 -24.07 8.05
CA MET A 121 7.00 -24.77 8.22
C MET A 121 6.21 -24.86 6.91
N VAL A 122 6.70 -25.67 5.97
CA VAL A 122 5.90 -26.25 4.89
C VAL A 122 5.35 -27.57 5.40
N THR A 123 4.07 -27.59 5.80
CA THR A 123 3.34 -28.85 5.95
C THR A 123 2.56 -29.12 4.67
N ILE A 124 2.83 -30.28 4.08
CA ILE A 124 2.29 -30.83 2.83
C ILE A 124 0.82 -31.21 3.00
#